data_AF-A0A482XKY8-F1
#
_entry.id   AF-A0A482XKY8-F1
#
_cell.length_a   1.000
_cell.length_b   1.000
_cell.length_c   1.000
_cell.angle_alpha   90.00
_cell.angle_beta   90.00
_cell.angle_gamma   90.00
#
_symmetry.space_group_name_H-M   'P 1'
#
loop_
_entity.id
_entity.type
_entity.pdbx_description
1 polymer ?
#
loop_
_entity_poly.entity_id
_entity_poly.type
_entity_poly.pdbx_seq_one_letter_code
_entity_poly.pdbx_strand_id
1 'polypeptide(L)'
;VAYGAIVTLKNHRTGGGYLHSHWHLYPEGVGARQQQITTYTHKDENNKFLIKYYNKEIDVNDTEVVLLRHGDLVRLEHVTTHRNLHSHREPAPISKKHYQVTGYGE
;
A
#
# COMPACT_ATOMS: atom_id res chain seq x y z
N VAL A 1 -6.60 -13.64 -7.50
CA VAL A 1 -5.44 -12.73 -7.32
C VAL A 1 -4.24 -13.59 -6.93
N ALA A 2 -3.03 -13.27 -7.39
CA ALA A 2 -1.82 -14.07 -7.19
C ALA A 2 -0.70 -13.21 -6.58
N TYR A 3 0.32 -13.86 -6.01
CA TYR A 3 1.59 -13.17 -5.75
C TYR A 3 2.20 -12.67 -7.07
N GLY A 4 2.83 -11.50 -7.05
CA GLY A 4 3.33 -10.82 -8.26
C GLY A 4 2.27 -10.05 -9.05
N ALA A 5 0.99 -10.15 -8.69
CA ALA A 5 -0.05 -9.38 -9.37
C ALA A 5 0.00 -7.89 -9.00
N ILE A 6 -0.16 -7.03 -10.00
CA ILE A 6 -0.43 -5.60 -9.80
C ILE A 6 -1.93 -5.40 -9.72
N VAL A 7 -2.38 -4.78 -8.63
CA VAL A 7 -3.80 -4.55 -8.34
C VAL A 7 -4.08 -3.09 -8.01
N THR A 8 -5.33 -2.69 -8.20
CA THR A 8 -5.90 -1.46 -7.61
C THR A 8 -6.96 -1.86 -6.59
N LEU A 9 -6.91 -1.29 -5.39
CA LEU A 9 -7.81 -1.64 -4.28
C LEU A 9 -8.81 -0.51 -4.07
N LYS A 10 -10.12 -0.76 -4.22
CA LYS A 10 -11.17 0.26 -4.04
C LYS A 10 -11.93 0.04 -2.74
N ASN A 11 -12.12 1.11 -1.96
CA ASN A 11 -13.03 1.05 -0.81
C ASN A 11 -14.48 0.85 -1.30
N HIS A 12 -15.19 -0.14 -0.75
CA HIS A 12 -16.53 -0.52 -1.21
C HIS A 12 -17.65 0.42 -0.77
N ARG A 13 -17.40 1.33 0.20
CA ARG A 13 -18.44 2.26 0.68
C ARG A 13 -18.77 3.30 -0.40
N THR A 14 -19.97 3.86 -0.31
CA THR A 14 -20.41 4.95 -1.19
C THR A 14 -19.42 6.12 -1.13
N GLY A 15 -18.93 6.56 -2.28
CA GLY A 15 -17.89 7.60 -2.37
C GLY A 15 -16.46 7.11 -2.08
N GLY A 16 -16.24 5.80 -1.93
CA GLY A 16 -14.93 5.22 -1.68
C GLY A 16 -13.94 5.39 -2.85
N GLY A 17 -12.73 5.85 -2.53
CA GLY A 17 -11.62 5.96 -3.48
C GLY A 17 -10.78 4.67 -3.59
N TYR A 18 -9.86 4.69 -4.55
CA TYR A 18 -8.80 3.70 -4.71
C TYR A 18 -7.67 3.98 -3.71
N LEU A 19 -7.08 2.95 -3.10
CA LEU A 19 -5.82 3.09 -2.37
C LEU A 19 -4.78 3.74 -3.29
N HIS A 20 -4.11 4.76 -2.79
CA HIS A 20 -3.27 5.65 -3.58
C HIS A 20 -2.03 6.09 -2.80
N SER A 21 -0.93 6.35 -3.51
CA SER A 21 0.29 6.92 -2.93
C SER A 21 1.02 7.82 -3.93
N HIS A 22 1.88 8.70 -3.45
CA HIS A 22 2.67 9.61 -4.29
C HIS A 22 3.94 10.03 -3.57
N TRP A 23 4.86 10.73 -4.24
CA TRP A 23 6.17 11.09 -3.67
C TRP A 23 6.13 12.02 -2.44
N HIS A 24 5.04 12.75 -2.21
CA HIS A 24 4.91 13.63 -1.05
C HIS A 24 4.91 12.87 0.28
N LEU A 25 5.64 13.43 1.25
CA LEU A 25 5.68 12.97 2.63
C LEU A 25 4.60 13.63 3.47
N TYR A 26 4.23 13.03 4.60
CA TYR A 26 3.48 13.78 5.62
C TYR A 26 4.29 15.00 6.08
N PRO A 27 3.63 16.13 6.35
CA PRO A 27 4.31 17.36 6.76
C PRO A 27 4.96 17.19 8.14
N GLU A 28 5.93 18.06 8.42
CA GLU A 28 6.55 18.13 9.74
C GLU A 28 5.51 18.36 10.84
N GLY A 29 5.68 17.69 11.97
CA GLY A 29 4.74 17.74 13.10
C GLY A 29 3.49 16.86 12.94
N VAL A 30 3.34 16.12 11.83
CA VAL A 30 2.20 15.21 11.60
C VAL A 30 2.69 13.75 11.55
N GLY A 31 2.82 13.13 12.72
CA GLY A 31 3.27 11.75 12.86
C GLY A 31 4.68 11.53 12.28
N ALA A 32 4.93 10.33 11.78
CA ALA A 32 6.17 10.02 11.10
C ALA A 32 6.25 10.74 9.74
N ARG A 33 7.43 11.31 9.44
CA ARG A 33 7.73 11.99 8.17
C ARG A 33 8.02 10.98 7.04
N GLN A 34 7.04 10.12 6.77
CA GLN A 34 7.09 9.06 5.74
C GLN A 34 6.12 9.37 4.59
N GLN A 35 6.17 8.57 3.52
CA GLN A 35 5.35 8.77 2.33
C GLN A 35 3.85 8.70 2.64
N GLN A 36 3.07 9.58 2.05
CA GLN A 36 1.62 9.61 2.24
C GLN A 36 0.93 8.44 1.54
N ILE A 37 0.02 7.80 2.27
CA ILE A 37 -0.97 6.88 1.70
C ILE A 37 -2.34 7.53 1.84
N THR A 38 -3.11 7.53 0.75
CA THR A 38 -4.40 8.22 0.66
C THR A 38 -5.42 7.33 -0.07
N THR A 39 -6.63 7.88 -0.28
CA THR A 39 -7.56 7.35 -1.27
C THR A 39 -7.83 8.38 -2.35
N TYR A 40 -7.87 7.96 -3.61
CA TYR A 40 -8.11 8.83 -4.76
C TYR A 40 -9.29 8.33 -5.61
N THR A 41 -10.14 9.24 -6.11
CA THR A 41 -11.41 8.85 -6.76
C THR A 41 -11.30 8.55 -8.25
N HIS A 42 -10.16 8.85 -8.88
CA HIS A 42 -9.93 8.64 -10.30
C HIS A 42 -8.97 7.49 -10.56
N LYS A 43 -9.02 6.93 -11.79
CA LYS A 43 -8.04 5.94 -12.25
C LYS A 43 -6.70 6.63 -12.47
N ASP A 44 -5.64 6.09 -11.89
CA ASP A 44 -4.30 6.66 -11.90
C ASP A 44 -3.26 5.53 -11.75
N GLU A 45 -2.05 5.74 -12.27
CA GLU A 45 -0.92 4.81 -12.08
C GLU A 45 -0.51 4.70 -10.61
N ASN A 46 -0.66 5.79 -9.85
CA ASN A 46 -0.43 5.85 -8.41
C ASN A 46 -1.48 5.08 -7.58
N ASN A 47 -2.45 4.41 -8.23
CA ASN A 47 -3.36 3.48 -7.56
C ASN A 47 -2.84 2.03 -7.61
N LYS A 48 -1.71 1.76 -8.29
CA LYS A 48 -1.21 0.41 -8.52
C LYS A 48 -0.32 -0.07 -7.38
N PHE A 49 -0.66 -1.23 -6.83
CA PHE A 49 0.11 -1.92 -5.80
C PHE A 49 0.47 -3.33 -6.25
N LEU A 50 1.73 -3.70 -6.12
CA LEU A 50 2.25 -5.04 -6.34
C LEU A 50 2.06 -5.88 -5.08
N ILE A 51 1.53 -7.10 -5.23
CA ILE A 51 1.39 -8.04 -4.14
C ILE A 51 2.65 -8.90 -4.02
N LYS A 52 3.37 -8.77 -2.91
CA LYS A 52 4.58 -9.53 -2.57
C LYS A 52 4.32 -10.50 -1.42
N TYR A 53 5.18 -11.52 -1.31
CA TYR A 53 5.28 -12.31 -0.09
C TYR A 53 5.70 -11.41 1.08
N TYR A 54 5.19 -11.71 2.27
CA TYR A 54 5.52 -10.92 3.47
C TYR A 54 6.94 -11.19 4.01
N ASN A 55 7.53 -12.35 3.69
CA ASN A 55 8.77 -12.86 4.28
C ASN A 55 9.85 -13.27 3.26
N LYS A 56 9.62 -13.08 1.96
CA LYS A 56 10.59 -13.37 0.90
C LYS A 56 10.36 -12.47 -0.31
N GLU A 57 11.34 -12.39 -1.18
CA GLU A 57 11.18 -11.75 -2.49
C GLU A 57 10.56 -12.71 -3.50
N ILE A 58 10.01 -12.14 -4.56
CA ILE A 58 9.54 -12.90 -5.73
C ILE A 58 10.77 -13.22 -6.59
N ASP A 59 10.99 -14.48 -6.90
CA ASP A 59 12.00 -14.89 -7.88
C ASP A 59 11.45 -14.64 -9.29
N VAL A 60 12.15 -13.82 -10.06
CA VAL A 60 11.77 -13.45 -11.43
C VAL A 60 11.92 -14.61 -12.42
N ASN A 61 12.66 -15.65 -12.06
CA ASN A 61 12.84 -16.84 -12.89
C ASN A 61 11.79 -17.91 -12.58
N ASP A 62 11.06 -17.74 -11.47
CA ASP A 62 9.98 -18.64 -11.11
C ASP A 62 8.77 -18.34 -12.00
N THR A 63 8.37 -19.34 -12.79
CA THR A 63 7.22 -19.26 -13.70
C THR A 63 5.96 -19.78 -13.05
N GLU A 64 6.03 -20.28 -11.81
CA GLU A 64 4.89 -20.80 -11.09
C GLU A 64 4.00 -19.65 -10.57
N VAL A 65 2.73 -19.67 -10.99
CA VAL A 65 1.73 -18.71 -10.50
C VAL A 65 1.13 -19.20 -9.20
N VAL A 66 1.53 -18.57 -8.10
CA VAL A 66 0.98 -18.88 -6.77
C VAL A 66 -0.23 -17.99 -6.45
N LEU A 67 -1.41 -18.59 -6.37
CA LEU A 67 -2.66 -17.91 -6.02
C LEU A 67 -2.72 -17.54 -4.53
N LEU A 68 -3.21 -16.34 -4.23
CA LEU A 68 -3.49 -15.90 -2.86
C LEU A 68 -4.72 -16.59 -2.30
N ARG A 69 -4.62 -16.98 -1.02
CA ARG A 69 -5.71 -17.54 -0.25
C ARG A 69 -6.08 -16.63 0.92
N HIS A 70 -7.30 -16.79 1.41
CA HIS A 70 -7.72 -16.09 2.60
C HIS A 70 -6.85 -16.49 3.80
N GLY A 71 -6.38 -15.49 4.55
CA GLY A 71 -5.46 -15.69 5.69
C GLY A 71 -3.98 -15.54 5.34
N ASP A 72 -3.63 -15.48 4.05
CA ASP A 72 -2.25 -15.25 3.63
C ASP A 72 -1.77 -13.85 4.04
N LEU A 73 -0.56 -13.79 4.57
CA LEU A 73 0.14 -12.54 4.84
C LEU A 73 0.83 -12.04 3.58
N VAL A 74 0.61 -10.77 3.25
CA VAL A 74 1.17 -10.12 2.06
C VAL A 74 1.83 -8.81 2.42
N ARG A 75 2.76 -8.38 1.57
CA ARG A 75 3.26 -7.01 1.52
C ARG A 75 2.73 -6.35 0.26
N LEU A 76 2.22 -5.14 0.40
CA LEU A 76 1.72 -4.34 -0.72
C LEU A 76 2.75 -3.25 -1.03
N GLU A 77 3.39 -3.33 -2.18
CA GLU A 77 4.34 -2.31 -2.63
C GLU A 77 3.66 -1.37 -3.61
N HIS A 78 3.76 -0.06 -3.38
CA HIS A 78 3.30 0.93 -4.34
C HIS A 78 4.21 0.94 -5.58
N VAL A 79 3.65 0.64 -6.76
CA VAL A 79 4.43 0.38 -7.98
C VAL A 79 5.30 1.57 -8.38
N THR A 80 4.78 2.80 -8.29
CA THR A 80 5.51 4.00 -8.75
C THR A 80 6.68 4.36 -7.84
N THR A 81 6.57 4.10 -6.52
CA THR A 81 7.53 4.62 -5.52
C THR A 81 8.33 3.54 -4.83
N HIS A 82 8.02 2.26 -5.08
CA HIS A 82 8.58 1.09 -4.42
C HIS A 82 8.48 1.10 -2.89
N ARG A 83 7.58 1.92 -2.34
CA ARG A 83 7.35 1.96 -0.90
C ARG A 83 6.30 0.94 -0.50
N ASN A 84 6.55 0.24 0.60
CA ASN A 84 5.61 -0.73 1.15
C ASN A 84 4.52 -0.02 1.95
N LEU A 85 3.27 -0.46 1.80
CA LEU A 85 2.17 -0.07 2.67
C LEU A 85 2.53 -0.44 4.11
N HIS A 86 2.55 0.57 4.98
CA HIS A 86 3.09 0.46 6.31
C HIS A 86 2.21 1.21 7.32
N SER A 87 2.26 0.76 8.57
CA SER A 87 1.65 1.45 9.70
C SER A 87 2.46 1.18 10.97
N HIS A 88 2.30 2.05 11.96
CA HIS A 88 3.06 2.06 13.21
C HIS A 88 2.25 2.79 14.30
N ARG A 89 2.78 2.91 15.52
CA ARG A 89 2.04 3.44 16.68
C ARG A 89 1.92 4.98 16.73
N GLU A 90 2.09 5.67 15.62
CA GLU A 90 1.89 7.13 15.51
C GLU A 90 0.42 7.43 15.23
N PRO A 91 -0.16 8.51 15.81
CA PRO A 91 -1.53 8.91 15.51
C PRO A 91 -1.72 9.32 14.04
N ALA A 92 -2.86 8.95 13.46
CA ALA A 92 -3.24 9.36 12.11
C ALA A 92 -3.30 10.90 11.96
N PRO A 93 -3.13 11.44 10.74
CA PRO A 93 -3.07 12.89 10.51
C PRO A 93 -4.34 13.62 10.95
N ILE A 94 -5.52 13.03 10.72
CA ILE A 94 -6.83 13.62 11.05
C ILE A 94 -7.50 12.85 12.21
N SER A 95 -7.73 11.56 12.03
CA SER A 95 -8.45 10.72 13.00
C SER A 95 -7.53 10.27 14.14
N LYS A 96 -7.22 11.14 15.10
CA LYS A 96 -6.20 10.93 16.17
C LYS A 96 -6.35 9.67 17.04
N LYS A 97 -7.49 8.98 16.99
CA LYS A 97 -7.73 7.67 17.64
C LYS A 97 -7.25 6.47 16.81
N HIS A 98 -6.81 6.68 15.58
CA HIS A 98 -6.31 5.65 14.67
C HIS A 98 -4.80 5.83 14.45
N TYR A 99 -4.18 4.80 13.87
CA TYR A 99 -2.77 4.83 13.50
C TYR A 99 -2.54 5.44 12.13
N GLN A 100 -1.40 6.09 11.96
CA GLN A 100 -0.94 6.61 10.69
C GLN A 100 -0.63 5.44 9.73
N VAL A 101 -1.02 5.60 8.46
CA VAL A 101 -0.69 4.69 7.36
C VAL A 101 0.19 5.45 6.37
N THR A 102 1.31 4.84 6.01
CA THR A 102 2.40 5.45 5.23
C THR A 102 2.95 4.48 4.20
N GLY A 103 3.71 4.99 3.23
CA GLY A 103 4.64 4.22 2.42
C GLY A 103 6.02 4.24 3.08
N TYR A 104 6.62 3.09 3.33
CA TYR A 104 7.94 2.99 3.96
C TYR A 104 8.76 1.78 3.47
N GLY A 105 10.08 1.85 3.64
CA GLY A 105 11.01 0.81 3.21
C GLY A 105 11.22 0.77 1.69
N GLU A 106 11.99 -0.22 1.24
CA GLU A 106 12.24 -0.59 -0.15
C GLU A 106 11.81 -2.04 -0.38
#